data_AF-A0A702BUZ4-F1
#
_entry.id   AF-A0A702BUZ4-F1
#
_cell.length_a   1.000
_cell.length_b   1.000
_cell.length_c   1.000
_cell.angle_alpha   90.00
_cell.angle_beta   90.00
_cell.angle_gamma   90.00
#
_symmetry.space_group_name_H-M   'P 1'
#
loop_
_entity.id
_entity.type
_entity.pdbx_description
1 polymer ?
#
loop_
_entity_poly.entity_id
_entity_poly.type
_entity_poly.pdbx_seq_one_letter_code
_entity_poly.pdbx_strand_id
1 'polypeptide(L)'
;MTGRQDIVVTNDQIQIIVNHQNSQQPQQLYRNLQRLGPRYVHFIPLLESDGNGVLTADSLCSADWGRFLNSVFDIWVREDIQRISVRIFDETLQHWCERRKYAETPDTTLLSAECQMCSFLRFCRGGCPEHRDSRGRNRLCEGYQAFFNYTSPHMRVMRDLLKQHRSPEELMAMLR
;
A
#
# COMPACT_ATOMS: atom_id res chain seq x y z
N MET A 1 -24.18 15.05 8.19
CA MET A 1 -22.83 14.73 8.71
C MET A 1 -22.88 13.38 9.41
N THR A 2 -22.90 12.29 8.65
CA THR A 2 -22.70 10.94 9.20
C THR A 2 -21.21 10.81 9.48
N GLY A 3 -20.80 10.86 10.74
CA GLY A 3 -19.41 10.70 11.15
C GLY A 3 -18.93 9.30 10.80
N ARG A 4 -18.37 9.13 9.59
CA ARG A 4 -17.68 7.91 9.21
C ARG A 4 -16.43 7.84 10.08
N GLN A 5 -16.31 6.78 10.87
CA GLN A 5 -15.06 6.55 11.59
C GLN A 5 -14.02 6.13 10.56
N ASP A 6 -13.05 7.01 10.32
CA ASP A 6 -11.93 6.72 9.43
C ASP A 6 -11.02 5.60 9.97
N ILE A 7 -11.16 5.23 11.25
CA ILE A 7 -10.32 4.23 11.91
C ILE A 7 -11.18 3.19 12.62
N VAL A 8 -10.92 1.92 12.32
CA VAL A 8 -11.47 0.76 13.04
C VAL A 8 -10.33 0.06 13.77
N VAL A 9 -10.45 -0.05 15.08
CA VAL A 9 -9.46 -0.71 15.96
C VAL A 9 -10.05 -1.99 16.51
N THR A 10 -9.32 -3.10 16.43
CA THR A 10 -9.74 -4.40 16.98
C THR A 10 -8.52 -5.18 17.46
N ASN A 11 -8.39 -5.41 18.77
CA ASN A 11 -7.22 -6.04 19.39
C ASN A 11 -5.91 -5.39 18.91
N ASP A 12 -5.07 -6.15 18.20
CA ASP A 12 -3.78 -5.73 17.64
C ASP A 12 -3.86 -5.20 16.20
N GLN A 13 -5.06 -5.09 15.62
CA GLN A 13 -5.28 -4.70 14.24
C GLN A 13 -5.94 -3.32 14.14
N ILE A 14 -5.40 -2.49 13.25
CA ILE A 14 -5.99 -1.22 12.86
C ILE A 14 -6.26 -1.22 11.35
N GLN A 15 -7.49 -0.85 10.99
CA GLN A 15 -7.84 -0.52 9.62
C GLN A 15 -8.15 0.97 9.56
N ILE A 16 -7.60 1.67 8.58
CA ILE A 16 -7.78 3.11 8.44
C ILE A 16 -8.11 3.46 7.00
N ILE A 17 -9.22 4.18 6.83
CA ILE A 17 -9.62 4.81 5.59
C ILE A 17 -8.71 6.02 5.37
N VAL A 18 -7.95 5.99 4.28
CA VAL A 18 -7.08 7.09 3.87
C VAL A 18 -7.84 7.92 2.85
N ASN A 19 -8.15 9.16 3.21
CA ASN A 19 -8.88 10.13 2.39
C ASN A 19 -7.95 11.28 2.00
N HIS A 20 -8.41 12.18 1.14
CA HIS A 20 -7.61 13.32 0.71
C HIS A 20 -7.04 14.11 1.89
N GLN A 21 -7.86 14.43 2.89
CA GLN A 21 -7.47 15.25 4.04
C GLN A 21 -6.39 14.59 4.92
N ASN A 22 -6.60 13.35 5.35
CA ASN A 22 -5.67 12.68 6.27
C ASN A 22 -4.39 12.22 5.56
N SER A 23 -4.44 12.05 4.23
CA SER A 23 -3.26 11.73 3.42
C SER A 23 -2.24 12.86 3.34
N GLN A 24 -2.63 14.11 3.65
CA GLN A 24 -1.73 15.26 3.66
C GLN A 24 -0.78 15.27 4.87
N GLN A 25 -1.01 14.44 5.89
CA GLN A 25 -0.16 14.34 7.07
C GLN A 25 0.26 12.89 7.37
N PRO A 26 0.91 12.19 6.42
CA PRO A 26 1.15 10.76 6.51
C PRO A 26 2.06 10.38 7.69
N GLN A 27 3.07 11.19 7.98
CA GLN A 27 3.99 10.95 9.10
C GLN A 27 3.25 11.05 10.43
N GLN A 28 2.45 12.11 10.63
CA GLN A 28 1.70 12.30 11.85
C GLN A 28 0.67 11.19 12.05
N LEU A 29 -0.03 10.80 10.98
CA LEU A 29 -0.98 9.70 10.99
C LEU A 29 -0.29 8.40 11.41
N TYR A 30 0.82 8.02 10.78
CA TYR A 30 1.53 6.78 11.13
C TYR A 30 2.10 6.81 12.55
N ARG A 31 2.65 7.94 12.98
CA ARG A 31 3.14 8.14 14.37
C ARG A 31 2.02 7.98 15.40
N ASN A 32 0.81 8.44 15.09
CA ASN A 32 -0.35 8.22 15.94
C ASN A 32 -0.70 6.73 16.01
N LEU A 33 -0.64 6.00 14.88
CA LEU A 33 -0.85 4.55 14.87
C LEU A 33 0.20 3.82 15.71
N GLN A 34 1.49 4.17 15.61
CA GLN A 34 2.55 3.57 16.42
C GLN A 34 2.26 3.67 17.94
N ARG A 35 1.67 4.77 18.41
CA ARG A 35 1.33 4.98 19.83
C ARG A 35 0.20 4.06 20.33
N LEU A 36 -0.64 3.57 19.42
CA LEU A 36 -1.70 2.61 19.74
C LEU A 36 -1.17 1.17 19.86
N GLY A 37 0.11 0.94 19.52
CA GLY A 37 0.75 -0.38 19.61
C GLY A 37 0.19 -1.48 18.70
N PRO A 38 -0.26 -1.20 17.44
CA PRO A 38 -0.80 -2.24 16.57
C PRO A 38 0.29 -3.23 16.16
N ARG A 39 -0.08 -4.50 16.02
CA ARG A 39 0.74 -5.48 15.28
C ARG A 39 0.42 -5.46 13.79
N TYR A 40 -0.81 -5.11 13.40
CA TYR A 40 -1.27 -5.15 12.01
C TYR A 40 -1.95 -3.84 11.62
N VAL A 41 -1.52 -3.24 10.51
CA VAL A 41 -2.10 -2.01 9.95
C VAL A 41 -2.53 -2.25 8.50
N HIS A 42 -3.76 -1.87 8.19
CA HIS A 42 -4.33 -1.91 6.85
C HIS A 42 -4.82 -0.52 6.45
N PHE A 43 -4.13 0.10 5.49
CA PHE A 43 -4.57 1.33 4.85
C PHE A 43 -5.56 1.02 3.72
N ILE A 44 -6.74 1.63 3.77
CA ILE A 44 -7.82 1.46 2.80
C ILE A 44 -7.99 2.80 2.07
N PRO A 45 -7.61 2.91 0.78
CA PRO A 45 -7.75 4.17 0.07
C PRO A 45 -9.24 4.48 -0.20
N LEU A 46 -9.66 5.72 0.09
CA LEU A 46 -11.01 6.21 -0.19
C LEU A 46 -11.11 6.69 -1.64
N LEU A 47 -11.99 6.06 -2.41
CA LEU A 47 -12.45 6.53 -3.72
C LEU A 47 -13.97 6.47 -3.74
N GLU A 48 -14.62 7.62 -3.57
CA GLU A 48 -16.06 7.76 -3.62
C GLU A 48 -16.46 8.64 -4.79
N SER A 49 -17.50 8.26 -5.50
CA SER A 49 -18.08 9.08 -6.55
C SER A 49 -19.41 9.67 -6.11
N ASP A 50 -19.73 10.86 -6.58
CA ASP A 50 -21.05 11.44 -6.47
C ASP A 50 -22.07 10.70 -7.37
N GLY A 51 -23.33 11.14 -7.36
CA GLY A 51 -24.38 10.57 -8.20
C GLY A 51 -24.14 10.68 -9.72
N ASN A 52 -23.13 11.45 -10.15
CA ASN A 52 -22.74 11.63 -11.54
C ASN A 52 -21.49 10.82 -11.92
N GLY A 53 -20.93 10.02 -11.00
CA GLY A 53 -19.71 9.25 -11.22
C GLY A 53 -18.41 10.06 -11.14
N VAL A 54 -18.47 11.29 -10.62
CA VAL A 54 -17.31 12.16 -10.39
C VAL A 54 -16.79 11.91 -8.98
N LEU A 55 -15.46 11.77 -8.83
CA LEU A 55 -14.86 11.57 -7.50
C LEU A 55 -15.16 12.76 -6.58
N THR A 56 -15.53 12.45 -5.33
CA THR A 56 -15.77 13.45 -4.28
C THR A 56 -14.46 14.12 -3.88
N ALA A 57 -14.54 15.32 -3.28
CA ALA A 57 -13.37 16.06 -2.80
C ALA A 57 -12.57 15.31 -1.72
N ASP A 58 -13.21 14.39 -0.99
CA ASP A 58 -12.56 13.57 0.03
C ASP A 58 -11.82 12.36 -0.57
N SER A 59 -12.04 12.05 -1.85
CA SER A 59 -11.37 10.93 -2.52
C SER A 59 -9.90 11.20 -2.77
N LEU A 60 -9.09 10.15 -2.67
CA LEU A 60 -7.67 10.24 -2.99
C LEU A 60 -7.45 10.52 -4.48
N CYS A 61 -6.54 11.44 -4.78
CA CYS A 61 -5.87 11.43 -6.07
C CYS A 61 -4.70 10.44 -6.05
N SER A 62 -4.34 9.94 -7.22
CA SER A 62 -3.24 8.97 -7.39
C SER A 62 -1.91 9.46 -6.80
N ALA A 63 -1.61 10.77 -6.95
CA ALA A 63 -0.39 11.37 -6.43
C ALA A 63 -0.34 11.43 -4.90
N ASP A 64 -1.47 11.76 -4.25
CA ASP A 64 -1.58 11.75 -2.78
C ASP A 64 -1.32 10.36 -2.23
N TRP A 65 -1.89 9.33 -2.86
CA TRP A 65 -1.73 7.95 -2.43
C TRP A 65 -0.27 7.48 -2.48
N GLY A 66 0.44 7.79 -3.58
CA GLY A 66 1.87 7.48 -3.69
C GLY A 66 2.73 8.20 -2.64
N ARG A 67 2.48 9.51 -2.42
CA ARG A 67 3.17 10.29 -1.37
C ARG A 67 2.90 9.74 0.03
N PHE A 68 1.65 9.39 0.32
CA PHE A 68 1.24 8.80 1.59
C PHE A 68 2.02 7.50 1.85
N LEU A 69 1.95 6.53 0.93
CA LEU A 69 2.61 5.24 1.09
C LEU A 69 4.12 5.37 1.26
N ASN A 70 4.78 6.22 0.47
CA ASN A 70 6.23 6.42 0.56
C ASN A 70 6.62 7.06 1.90
N SER A 71 5.87 8.07 2.35
CA SER A 71 6.14 8.75 3.63
C SER A 71 5.95 7.83 4.83
N VAL A 72 4.94 6.96 4.80
CA VAL A 72 4.75 5.93 5.83
C VAL A 72 5.87 4.88 5.76
N PHE A 73 6.22 4.44 4.55
CA PHE A 73 7.30 3.46 4.34
C PHE A 73 8.63 3.97 4.89
N ASP A 74 8.94 5.26 4.71
CA ASP A 74 10.18 5.85 5.23
C ASP A 74 10.33 5.72 6.74
N ILE A 75 9.23 5.87 7.49
CA ILE A 75 9.27 5.67 8.94
C ILE A 75 9.36 4.18 9.24
N TRP A 76 8.46 3.39 8.66
CA TRP A 76 8.35 1.95 8.92
C TRP A 76 9.66 1.20 8.66
N VAL A 77 10.33 1.47 7.54
CA VAL A 77 11.54 0.74 7.11
C VAL A 77 12.75 1.02 8.02
N ARG A 78 12.70 2.08 8.83
CA ARG A 78 13.76 2.46 9.77
C ARG A 78 13.48 2.02 11.21
N GLU A 79 12.22 1.74 11.53
CA GLU A 79 11.78 1.64 12.93
C GLU A 79 10.93 0.41 13.26
N ASP A 80 10.21 -0.16 12.29
CA ASP A 80 9.11 -1.10 12.59
C ASP A 80 9.12 -2.39 11.77
N ILE A 81 10.19 -2.68 11.00
CA ILE A 81 10.31 -3.98 10.33
C ILE A 81 10.13 -5.08 11.39
N GLN A 82 9.26 -6.06 11.12
CA GLN A 82 8.81 -7.13 12.05
C GLN A 82 8.12 -6.71 13.36
N ARG A 83 8.08 -5.42 13.70
CA ARG A 83 7.33 -4.90 14.84
C ARG A 83 5.88 -4.59 14.50
N ILE A 84 5.66 -3.94 13.35
CA ILE A 84 4.35 -3.59 12.82
C ILE A 84 4.25 -4.15 11.40
N SER A 85 3.29 -5.03 11.17
CA SER A 85 2.93 -5.52 9.84
C SER A 85 2.04 -4.50 9.15
N VAL A 86 2.52 -3.92 8.05
CA VAL A 86 1.73 -3.03 7.20
C VAL A 86 1.38 -3.81 5.94
N ARG A 87 0.10 -4.13 5.77
CA ARG A 87 -0.37 -5.11 4.77
C ARG A 87 0.24 -4.93 3.38
N ILE A 88 0.21 -3.71 2.82
CA ILE A 88 0.71 -3.45 1.47
C ILE A 88 2.24 -3.62 1.36
N PHE A 89 2.99 -3.36 2.44
CA PHE A 89 4.44 -3.56 2.47
C PHE A 89 4.77 -5.06 2.49
N ASP A 90 4.05 -5.82 3.32
CA ASP A 90 4.22 -7.28 3.40
C ASP A 90 3.84 -7.98 2.10
N GLU A 91 2.70 -7.63 1.50
CA GLU A 91 2.27 -8.16 0.20
C GLU A 91 3.32 -7.84 -0.89
N THR A 92 3.87 -6.62 -0.88
CA THR A 92 4.93 -6.23 -1.81
C THR A 92 6.19 -7.08 -1.62
N LEU A 93 6.66 -7.24 -0.38
CA LEU A 93 7.84 -8.05 -0.06
C LEU A 93 7.62 -9.53 -0.42
N GLN A 94 6.43 -10.07 -0.17
CA GLN A 94 6.07 -11.43 -0.57
C GLN A 94 6.18 -11.63 -2.09
N HIS A 95 5.76 -10.65 -2.88
CA HIS A 95 5.91 -10.67 -4.33
C HIS A 95 7.37 -10.59 -4.77
N TRP A 96 8.21 -9.82 -4.08
CA TRP A 96 9.67 -9.84 -4.31
C TRP A 96 10.32 -11.19 -3.98
N CYS A 97 9.78 -11.92 -3.00
CA CYS A 97 10.26 -13.24 -2.61
C CYS A 97 9.76 -14.39 -3.49
N GLU A 98 8.84 -14.14 -4.44
CA GLU A 98 8.21 -15.16 -5.30
C GLU A 98 7.57 -16.31 -4.51
N ARG A 99 7.15 -16.06 -3.26
CA ARG A 99 6.71 -17.11 -2.32
C ARG A 99 5.34 -17.73 -2.60
N ARG A 100 4.67 -17.40 -3.71
CA ARG A 100 3.38 -18.02 -4.07
C ARG A 100 3.56 -19.18 -5.04
N LYS A 101 3.70 -20.39 -4.49
CA LYS A 101 3.63 -21.66 -5.25
C LYS A 101 2.27 -21.91 -5.93
N TYR A 102 1.23 -21.15 -5.57
CA TYR A 102 -0.13 -21.22 -6.12
C TYR A 102 -0.74 -19.83 -6.32
N ALA A 103 0.04 -18.86 -6.81
CA ALA A 103 -0.55 -17.59 -7.20
C ALA A 103 -1.55 -17.85 -8.33
N GLU A 104 -2.85 -17.76 -8.04
CA GLU A 104 -3.85 -17.58 -9.08
C GLU A 104 -3.37 -16.48 -10.01
N THR A 105 -3.29 -16.82 -11.30
CA THR A 105 -3.03 -15.86 -12.37
C THR A 105 -4.13 -14.81 -12.28
N PRO A 106 -3.79 -13.52 -12.06
CA PRO A 106 -4.81 -12.50 -11.99
C PRO A 106 -5.61 -12.51 -13.28
N ASP A 107 -6.93 -12.52 -13.16
CA ASP A 107 -7.80 -12.33 -14.31
C ASP A 107 -7.55 -10.93 -14.88
N THR A 108 -6.90 -10.91 -16.04
CA THR A 108 -6.42 -9.72 -16.73
C THR A 108 -7.33 -9.32 -17.89
N THR A 109 -8.41 -10.08 -18.12
CA THR A 109 -9.35 -9.84 -19.23
C THR A 109 -10.05 -8.49 -19.11
N LEU A 110 -10.24 -8.01 -17.89
CA LEU A 110 -10.86 -6.73 -17.56
C LEU A 110 -9.84 -5.59 -17.36
N LEU A 111 -8.57 -5.79 -17.71
CA LEU A 111 -7.54 -4.75 -17.60
C LEU A 111 -7.27 -4.10 -18.95
N SER A 112 -6.90 -2.81 -18.92
CA SER A 112 -6.42 -2.11 -20.11
C SER A 112 -5.17 -2.77 -20.70
N ALA A 113 -4.93 -2.59 -22.00
CA ALA A 113 -3.71 -3.04 -22.66
C ALA A 113 -2.43 -2.48 -21.98
N GLU A 114 -2.48 -1.23 -21.53
CA GLU A 114 -1.39 -0.61 -20.75
C GLU A 114 -1.12 -1.38 -19.44
N CYS A 115 -2.17 -1.75 -18.71
CA CYS A 115 -2.03 -2.54 -17.49
C CYS A 115 -1.51 -3.95 -17.76
N GLN A 116 -1.92 -4.60 -18.85
CA GLN A 116 -1.44 -5.92 -19.25
C GLN A 116 0.07 -5.92 -19.56
N MET A 117 0.59 -4.80 -20.08
CA MET A 117 2.02 -4.61 -20.38
C MET A 117 2.82 -3.98 -19.24
N CYS A 118 2.19 -3.65 -18.11
CA CYS A 118 2.83 -2.93 -17.01
C CYS A 118 3.81 -3.82 -16.24
N SER A 119 5.04 -3.33 -16.04
CA SER A 119 6.09 -4.02 -15.27
C SER A 119 5.71 -4.26 -13.79
N PHE A 120 4.76 -3.48 -13.27
CA PHE A 120 4.25 -3.61 -11.90
C PHE A 120 3.01 -4.50 -11.76
N LEU A 121 2.48 -5.06 -12.86
CA LEU A 121 1.29 -5.90 -12.82
C LEU A 121 1.44 -7.09 -11.86
N ARG A 122 2.65 -7.64 -11.72
CA ARG A 122 2.92 -8.73 -10.77
C ARG A 122 2.72 -8.36 -9.29
N PHE A 123 2.85 -7.08 -8.96
CA PHE A 123 2.63 -6.55 -7.61
C PHE A 123 1.19 -6.05 -7.44
N CYS A 124 0.72 -5.24 -8.39
CA CYS A 124 -0.59 -4.57 -8.30
C CYS A 124 -1.76 -5.51 -8.62
N ARG A 125 -1.57 -6.44 -9.56
CA ARG A 125 -2.62 -7.34 -10.09
C ARG A 125 -3.88 -6.61 -10.61
N GLY A 126 -3.71 -5.37 -11.05
CA GLY A 126 -4.81 -4.49 -11.48
C GLY A 126 -5.58 -3.81 -10.34
N GLY A 127 -5.16 -4.01 -9.09
CA GLY A 127 -5.77 -3.42 -7.90
C GLY A 127 -7.22 -3.85 -7.67
N CYS A 128 -7.87 -3.16 -6.73
CA CYS A 128 -9.29 -3.37 -6.43
C CYS A 128 -10.17 -3.13 -7.67
N PRO A 129 -11.06 -4.08 -8.06
CA PRO A 129 -11.98 -3.90 -9.18
C PRO A 129 -12.84 -2.62 -9.09
N GLU A 130 -13.33 -2.30 -7.90
CA GLU A 130 -14.15 -1.09 -7.63
C GLU A 130 -13.38 0.23 -7.91
N HIS A 131 -12.05 0.17 -7.93
CA HIS A 131 -11.21 1.35 -8.17
C HIS A 131 -10.78 1.46 -9.64
N ARG A 132 -11.28 0.59 -10.52
CA ARG A 132 -10.99 0.64 -11.96
C ARG A 132 -11.94 1.61 -12.65
N ASP A 133 -11.40 2.38 -13.60
CA ASP A 133 -12.21 3.16 -14.53
C ASP A 133 -12.84 2.26 -15.61
N SER A 134 -13.63 2.87 -16.50
CA SER A 134 -14.27 2.16 -17.62
C SER A 134 -13.29 1.53 -18.61
N ARG A 135 -12.00 1.87 -18.55
CA ARG A 135 -10.94 1.29 -19.38
C ARG A 135 -10.22 0.15 -18.67
N GLY A 136 -10.60 -0.19 -17.43
CA GLY A 136 -9.94 -1.21 -16.63
C GLY A 136 -8.62 -0.75 -16.02
N ARG A 137 -8.36 0.58 -15.93
CA ARG A 137 -7.19 1.14 -15.25
C ARG A 137 -7.56 1.54 -13.83
N ASN A 138 -6.74 1.15 -12.85
CA ASN A 138 -6.94 1.57 -11.47
C ASN A 138 -6.71 3.08 -11.33
N ARG A 139 -7.62 3.80 -10.69
CA ARG A 139 -7.56 5.26 -10.49
C ARG A 139 -6.37 5.74 -9.64
N LEU A 140 -5.72 4.83 -8.90
CA LEU A 140 -4.52 5.09 -8.10
C LEU A 140 -3.25 4.48 -8.70
N CYS A 141 -3.27 4.13 -9.99
CA CYS A 141 -2.20 3.41 -10.67
C CYS A 141 -0.83 4.11 -10.50
N GLU A 142 -0.72 5.40 -10.78
CA GLU A 142 0.53 6.15 -10.65
C GLU A 142 1.03 6.19 -9.21
N GLY A 143 0.15 6.29 -8.22
CA GLY A 143 0.50 6.20 -6.80
C GLY A 143 1.12 4.87 -6.44
N TYR A 144 0.53 3.76 -6.89
CA TYR A 144 1.11 2.44 -6.70
C TYR A 144 2.44 2.27 -7.43
N GLN A 145 2.55 2.75 -8.68
CA GLN A 145 3.82 2.70 -9.43
C GLN A 145 4.92 3.50 -8.73
N ALA A 146 4.62 4.69 -8.21
CA ALA A 146 5.54 5.50 -7.43
C ALA A 146 6.02 4.76 -6.18
N PHE A 147 5.10 4.09 -5.48
CA PHE A 147 5.42 3.28 -4.31
C PHE A 147 6.31 2.08 -4.62
N PHE A 148 5.97 1.26 -5.62
CA PHE A 148 6.77 0.10 -5.98
C PHE A 148 8.17 0.47 -6.48
N ASN A 149 8.28 1.57 -7.22
CA ASN A 149 9.57 2.11 -7.63
C ASN A 149 10.41 2.55 -6.43
N TYR A 150 9.84 3.39 -5.56
CA TYR A 150 10.52 3.97 -4.41
C TYR A 150 11.03 2.89 -3.44
N THR A 151 10.21 1.89 -3.17
CA THR A 151 10.53 0.82 -2.22
C THR A 151 11.40 -0.29 -2.81
N SER A 152 11.54 -0.38 -4.14
CA SER A 152 12.28 -1.45 -4.80
C SER A 152 13.68 -1.74 -4.24
N PRO A 153 14.58 -0.75 -4.00
CA PRO A 153 15.91 -1.04 -3.44
C PRO A 153 15.82 -1.70 -2.05
N HIS A 154 14.96 -1.20 -1.17
CA HIS A 154 14.73 -1.74 0.17
C HIS A 154 14.15 -3.16 0.11
N MET A 155 13.16 -3.38 -0.74
CA MET A 155 12.52 -4.69 -0.93
C MET A 155 13.49 -5.75 -1.46
N ARG A 156 14.43 -5.37 -2.34
CA ARG A 156 15.49 -6.28 -2.83
C ARG A 156 16.42 -6.71 -1.69
N VAL A 157 16.85 -5.78 -0.85
CA VAL A 157 17.70 -6.10 0.31
C VAL A 157 16.95 -7.01 1.29
N MET A 158 15.71 -6.67 1.65
CA MET A 158 14.89 -7.53 2.53
C MET A 158 14.68 -8.93 1.95
N ARG A 159 14.41 -9.03 0.63
CA ARG A 159 14.32 -10.33 -0.07
C ARG A 159 15.62 -11.11 0.06
N ASP A 160 16.77 -10.47 -0.15
CA ASP A 160 18.07 -11.15 -0.13
C ASP A 160 18.47 -11.60 1.27
N LEU A 161 18.14 -10.82 2.31
CA LEU A 161 18.23 -11.24 3.71
C LEU A 161 17.36 -12.48 3.96
N LEU A 162 16.09 -12.45 3.56
CA LEU A 162 15.19 -13.59 3.72
C LEU A 162 15.66 -14.84 2.98
N LYS A 163 16.26 -14.71 1.79
CA LYS A 163 16.86 -15.83 1.05
C LYS A 163 18.08 -16.42 1.77
N GLN A 164 18.79 -15.63 2.55
CA GLN A 164 19.91 -16.04 3.39
C GLN A 164 19.47 -16.54 4.78
N HIS A 165 18.16 -16.72 5.03
CA HIS A 165 17.62 -17.04 6.36
C HIS A 165 17.96 -16.00 7.44
N ARG A 166 18.16 -14.74 7.01
CA ARG A 166 18.47 -13.58 7.87
C ARG A 166 17.23 -12.72 8.09
N SER A 167 17.25 -11.93 9.16
CA SER A 167 16.12 -11.06 9.52
C SER A 167 16.08 -9.85 8.58
N PRO A 168 14.95 -9.52 7.92
CA PRO A 168 14.82 -8.26 7.18
C PRO A 168 15.01 -7.02 8.05
N GLU A 169 14.89 -7.12 9.38
CA GLU A 169 15.20 -6.02 10.31
C GLU A 169 16.65 -5.55 10.20
N GLU A 170 17.56 -6.39 9.71
CA GLU A 170 18.96 -6.02 9.49
C GLU A 170 19.09 -4.88 8.48
N LEU A 171 18.10 -4.68 7.59
CA LEU A 171 18.03 -3.49 6.74
C LEU A 171 17.97 -2.20 7.59
N MET A 172 17.27 -2.19 8.72
CA MET A 172 17.18 -1.00 9.58
C MET A 172 18.57 -0.56 10.05
N ALA A 173 19.46 -1.49 10.34
CA ALA A 173 20.84 -1.18 10.74
C ALA A 173 21.68 -0.59 9.60
N MET A 174 21.35 -0.92 8.34
CA MET A 174 22.03 -0.40 7.14
C MET A 174 21.55 1.00 6.74
N LEU A 175 20.38 1.44 7.25
CA LEU A 175 19.77 2.73 6.96
C LEU A 175 20.05 3.79 8.03
N ARG A 176 20.81 3.43 9.08
CA ARG A 176 21.22 4.32 10.18
C ARG A 176 22.43 5.17 9.81
#